data_AF-A0AAU0VWC9-F1
#
_entry.id   AF-A0AAU0VWC9-F1
#
_cell.length_a   1.000
_cell.length_b   1.000
_cell.length_c   1.000
_cell.angle_alpha   90.00
_cell.angle_beta   90.00
_cell.angle_gamma   90.00
#
_symmetry.space_group_name_H-M   'P 1'
#
loop_
_entity.id
_entity.type
_entity.pdbx_description
1 polymer ?
#
loop_
_entity_poly.entity_id
_entity_poly.type
_entity_poly.pdbx_seq_one_letter_code
_entity_poly.pdbx_strand_id
1 'polypeptide(L)'
;MTAEDPIAVLQEHLDGLQQEYRPAHPEVIETWTRLAELSGERGDHRAAARLYQELGDRLREAVGPFDGKALDAYEGMARWVAGG
;
A
#
# COMPACT_ATOMS: atom_id res chain seq x y z
N MET A 1 -0.53 0.85 -29.15
CA MET A 1 -0.04 0.55 -27.81
C MET A 1 -1.10 1.02 -26.83
N THR A 2 -1.93 0.11 -26.32
CA THR A 2 -2.73 0.39 -25.12
C THR A 2 -1.76 0.74 -24.01
N ALA A 3 -1.89 1.92 -23.41
CA ALA A 3 -1.13 2.24 -22.20
C ALA A 3 -1.51 1.21 -21.14
N GLU A 4 -0.55 0.43 -20.67
CA GLU A 4 -0.77 -0.51 -19.58
C GLU A 4 -1.25 0.26 -18.35
N ASP A 5 -2.21 -0.32 -17.65
CA ASP A 5 -2.77 0.32 -16.48
C ASP A 5 -1.70 0.37 -15.37
N PRO A 6 -1.31 1.56 -14.88
CA PRO A 6 -0.23 1.69 -13.91
C PRO A 6 -0.55 1.05 -12.55
N ILE A 7 -1.83 0.87 -12.18
CA ILE A 7 -2.20 0.11 -10.98
C ILE A 7 -1.89 -1.37 -11.23
N ALA A 8 -2.29 -1.93 -12.37
CA ALA A 8 -1.97 -3.32 -12.71
C ALA A 8 -0.46 -3.60 -12.70
N VAL A 9 0.35 -2.71 -13.28
CA VAL A 9 1.82 -2.84 -13.27
C VAL A 9 2.38 -2.82 -11.84
N LEU A 10 1.89 -1.92 -10.99
CA LEU A 10 2.33 -1.86 -9.59
C LEU A 10 1.88 -3.09 -8.77
N GLN A 11 0.71 -3.66 -9.07
CA GLN A 11 0.24 -4.89 -8.44
C GLN A 11 1.13 -6.07 -8.79
N GLU A 12 1.44 -6.28 -10.08
CA GLU A 12 2.33 -7.36 -10.50
C GLU A 12 3.74 -7.20 -9.91
N HIS A 13 4.25 -5.96 -9.85
CA HIS A 13 5.53 -5.69 -9.21
C HIS A 13 5.49 -6.00 -7.70
N LEU A 14 4.44 -5.58 -7.00
CA LEU A 14 4.27 -5.85 -5.56
C LEU A 14 4.22 -7.36 -5.28
N ASP A 15 3.50 -8.13 -6.10
CA ASP A 15 3.43 -9.60 -5.98
C ASP A 15 4.84 -10.22 -6.07
N GLY A 16 5.65 -9.79 -7.04
CA GLY A 16 7.04 -10.24 -7.17
C GLY A 16 7.89 -9.91 -5.93
N LEU A 17 7.80 -8.66 -5.45
CA LEU A 17 8.53 -8.21 -4.27
C LEU A 17 8.12 -8.96 -3.00
N GLN A 18 6.82 -9.29 -2.85
CA GLN A 18 6.34 -10.04 -1.68
C GLN A 18 6.81 -11.49 -1.63
N GLN A 19 7.24 -12.06 -2.76
CA GLN A 19 7.84 -13.40 -2.79
C GLN A 19 9.33 -13.39 -2.41
N GLU A 20 10.04 -12.30 -2.74
CA GLU A 20 11.48 -12.19 -2.49
C GLU A 20 11.79 -11.56 -1.12
N TYR A 21 10.96 -10.61 -0.68
CA TYR A 21 11.23 -9.78 0.49
C TYR A 21 10.24 -9.98 1.63
N ARG A 22 10.70 -9.64 2.84
CA ARG A 22 9.82 -9.56 4.02
C ARG A 22 8.86 -8.36 3.87
N PRO A 23 7.66 -8.39 4.49
CA PRO A 23 6.70 -7.28 4.40
C PRO A 23 7.22 -5.92 4.85
N ALA A 24 8.20 -5.90 5.77
CA ALA A 24 8.83 -4.68 6.26
C ALA A 24 9.99 -4.17 5.38
N HIS A 25 10.25 -4.81 4.23
CA HIS A 25 11.26 -4.36 3.29
C HIS A 25 10.85 -3.03 2.65
N PRO A 26 11.76 -2.04 2.55
CA PRO A 26 11.41 -0.70 2.09
C PRO A 26 10.78 -0.68 0.69
N GLU A 27 11.23 -1.53 -0.23
CA GLU A 27 10.70 -1.58 -1.60
C GLU A 27 9.27 -2.13 -1.67
N VAL A 28 8.93 -3.09 -0.79
CA VAL A 28 7.56 -3.61 -0.66
C VAL A 28 6.65 -2.50 -0.15
N ILE A 29 7.09 -1.80 0.90
CA ILE A 29 6.33 -0.69 1.50
C ILE A 29 6.11 0.44 0.49
N GLU A 30 7.17 0.84 -0.23
CA GLU A 30 7.11 1.92 -1.23
C GLU A 30 6.14 1.58 -2.37
N THR A 31 6.26 0.39 -2.93
CA THR A 31 5.41 -0.06 -4.04
C THR A 31 3.94 -0.13 -3.62
N TRP A 32 3.66 -0.66 -2.43
CA TRP A 32 2.30 -0.75 -1.90
C TRP A 32 1.70 0.62 -1.58
N THR A 33 2.48 1.50 -0.95
CA THR A 33 2.07 2.88 -0.68
C THR A 33 1.73 3.61 -1.97
N ARG A 34 2.56 3.46 -3.01
CA ARG A 34 2.31 4.05 -4.33
C ARG A 34 1.05 3.53 -5.00
N LEU A 35 0.79 2.23 -4.89
CA LEU A 35 -0.44 1.62 -5.39
C LEU A 35 -1.67 2.20 -4.67
N ALA A 36 -1.58 2.41 -3.36
CA ALA A 36 -2.64 3.02 -2.56
C ALA A 36 -2.90 4.48 -2.95
N GLU A 37 -1.85 5.31 -3.01
CA GLU A 37 -1.97 6.72 -3.43
C GLU A 37 -2.59 6.81 -4.84
N LEU A 38 -2.08 6.05 -5.80
CA LEU A 38 -2.55 6.10 -7.19
C LEU A 38 -4.03 5.68 -7.33
N SER A 39 -4.47 4.73 -6.51
CA SER A 39 -5.88 4.32 -6.46
C SER A 39 -6.76 5.46 -5.96
N GLY A 40 -6.31 6.17 -4.92
CA GLY A 40 -7.01 7.31 -4.35
C GLY A 40 -7.03 8.51 -5.29
N GLU A 41 -5.90 8.83 -5.92
CA GLU A 41 -5.76 9.91 -6.91
C GLU A 41 -6.68 9.72 -8.14
N ARG A 42 -7.02 8.46 -8.45
CA ARG A 42 -7.98 8.10 -9.50
C ARG A 42 -9.45 8.14 -9.03
N GLY A 43 -9.69 8.52 -7.79
CA GLY A 43 -11.02 8.66 -7.18
C GLY A 43 -11.50 7.41 -6.43
N ASP A 44 -10.73 6.32 -6.39
CA ASP A 44 -11.09 5.14 -5.59
C ASP A 44 -10.49 5.23 -4.17
N HIS A 45 -11.04 6.14 -3.38
CA HIS A 45 -10.62 6.35 -1.99
C HIS A 45 -10.81 5.09 -1.14
N ARG A 46 -11.80 4.24 -1.47
CA ARG A 46 -12.04 2.99 -0.76
C ARG A 46 -10.95 1.96 -1.05
N ALA A 47 -10.50 1.84 -2.29
CA ALA A 47 -9.37 1.00 -2.65
C ALA A 47 -8.09 1.50 -1.97
N ALA A 48 -7.81 2.80 -1.99
CA ALA A 48 -6.66 3.39 -1.32
C ALA A 48 -6.63 3.06 0.18
N ALA A 49 -7.76 3.29 0.87
CA ALA A 49 -7.87 2.99 2.30
C ALA A 49 -7.66 1.49 2.61
N ARG A 50 -8.19 0.59 1.77
CA ARG A 50 -7.99 -0.86 1.94
C ARG A 50 -6.52 -1.25 1.79
N LEU A 51 -5.86 -0.75 0.75
CA LEU A 51 -4.45 -1.05 0.50
C LEU A 51 -3.56 -0.60 1.67
N TYR A 52 -3.82 0.58 2.22
CA TYR A 52 -3.13 1.05 3.42
C TYR A 52 -3.43 0.22 4.66
N GLN A 53 -4.69 -0.22 4.84
CA GLN A 53 -5.05 -1.09 5.94
C GLN A 53 -4.30 -2.43 5.85
N GLU A 54 -4.27 -3.05 4.68
CA GLU A 54 -3.58 -4.32 4.46
C GLU A 54 -2.06 -4.19 4.68
N LEU A 55 -1.45 -3.10 4.22
CA LEU A 55 -0.06 -2.78 4.51
C LEU A 55 0.19 -2.63 6.02
N GLY A 56 -0.65 -1.87 6.72
CA GLY A 56 -0.54 -1.66 8.16
C GLY A 56 -0.73 -2.93 8.99
N ASP A 57 -1.67 -3.79 8.60
CA ASP A 57 -1.89 -5.09 9.24
C ASP A 57 -0.66 -5.99 9.09
N ARG A 58 -0.11 -6.07 7.87
CA ARG A 58 1.04 -6.93 7.58
C ARG A 58 2.33 -6.42 8.22
N LEU A 59 2.52 -5.10 8.31
CA LEU A 59 3.62 -4.49 9.04
C LEU A 59 3.48 -4.70 10.55
N ARG A 60 2.27 -4.53 11.10
CA ARG A 60 1.99 -4.83 12.50
C ARG A 60 2.39 -6.27 12.86
N GLU A 61 2.06 -7.23 12.01
CA GLU A 61 2.41 -8.64 12.24
C GLU A 61 3.93 -8.89 12.13
N ALA A 62 4.62 -8.20 11.21
CA ALA A 62 6.04 -8.42 10.94
C ALA A 62 6.98 -7.75 11.97
N VAL A 63 6.67 -6.51 12.38
CA VAL A 63 7.57 -5.68 13.21
C VAL A 63 6.92 -5.16 14.50
N GLY A 64 5.62 -5.40 14.69
CA GLY A 64 4.87 -5.03 15.88
C GLY A 64 3.93 -3.82 15.68
N PRO A 65 2.91 -3.67 16.55
CA PRO A 65 1.83 -2.69 16.38
C PRO A 65 2.23 -1.23 16.59
N PHE A 66 3.39 -0.97 17.19
CA PHE A 66 3.86 0.39 17.47
C PHE A 66 5.08 0.79 16.62
N ASP A 67 5.47 -0.03 15.64
CA ASP A 67 6.51 0.36 14.69
C ASP A 67 6.02 1.53 13.83
N GLY A 68 6.88 2.52 13.59
CA GLY A 68 6.54 3.71 12.81
C GLY A 68 5.96 3.37 11.44
N LYS A 69 6.46 2.32 10.77
CA LYS A 69 5.99 1.94 9.43
C LYS A 69 4.52 1.48 9.45
N ALA A 70 4.10 0.77 10.49
CA ALA A 70 2.71 0.35 10.64
C ALA A 70 1.81 1.56 10.90
N LEU A 71 2.26 2.49 11.75
CA LEU A 71 1.54 3.72 12.05
C LEU A 71 1.40 4.62 10.80
N ASP A 72 2.46 4.76 10.00
CA ASP A 72 2.46 5.51 8.75
C ASP A 72 1.42 4.95 7.76
N ALA A 73 1.32 3.61 7.67
CA ALA A 73 0.32 2.96 6.83
C ALA A 73 -1.12 3.25 7.32
N TYR A 74 -1.38 3.17 8.63
CA TYR A 74 -2.70 3.53 9.17
C TYR A 74 -3.02 5.02 9.04
N GLU A 75 -2.02 5.91 9.07
CA GLU A 75 -2.21 7.33 8.77
C GLU A 75 -2.63 7.53 7.30
N GLY A 76 -2.00 6.83 6.37
CA GLY A 76 -2.40 6.79 4.96
C GLY A 76 -3.84 6.31 4.78
N MET A 77 -4.25 5.25 5.49
CA MET A 77 -5.64 4.79 5.52
C MET A 77 -6.58 5.90 5.99
N ALA A 78 -6.27 6.54 7.12
CA ALA A 78 -7.10 7.60 7.69
C ALA A 78 -7.26 8.79 6.73
N ARG A 79 -6.20 9.16 6.00
CA ARG A 79 -6.23 10.21 4.97
C ARG A 79 -7.27 9.93 3.91
N TRP A 80 -7.29 8.72 3.35
CA TRP A 80 -8.23 8.35 2.29
C TRP A 80 -9.65 8.09 2.78
N VAL A 81 -9.82 7.67 4.05
CA VAL A 81 -11.15 7.58 4.67
C VAL A 81 -11.73 8.97 4.94
N ALA A 82 -10.91 9.95 5.37
CA ALA A 82 -11.37 11.30 5.68
C ALA A 82 -11.56 12.19 4.44
N GLY A 83 -10.90 11.86 3.32
CA GLY A 83 -10.99 12.61 2.06
C GLY A 83 -12.12 12.19 1.11
N GLY A 84 -12.96 11.22 1.47
CA GLY A 84 -14.07 10.70 0.66
C GLY A 84 -15.45 11.20 1.04
#